data_AF-A0A7S0N3W8-F1
#
_entry.id   AF-A0A7S0N3W8-F1
#
_cell.length_a   1.000
_cell.length_b   1.000
_cell.length_c   1.000
_cell.angle_alpha   90.00
_cell.angle_beta   90.00
_cell.angle_gamma   90.00
#
_symmetry.space_group_name_H-M   'P 1'
#
loop_
_entity.id
_entity.type
_entity.pdbx_description
1 polymer ?
#
loop_
_entity_poly.entity_id
_entity_poly.type
_entity_poly.pdbx_seq_one_letter_code
_entity_poly.pdbx_strand_id
1 'polypeptide(L)'
;MEEGIEKAGGGRSQKSIAEFLAQAVEPPTPQAVTNAVNLLVSIGALAANEQLTRLGRHLAALPLPPISGKMLLYGILFGVLDPVLTVACAQAFRDPFVLPMDPGQKRAADAAKVQLSRQRG
;
A
#
# COMPACT_ATOMS: atom_id res chain seq x y z
N MET A 1 -39.08 -36.74 25.42
CA MET A 1 -39.11 -37.61 24.23
C MET A 1 -39.22 -36.67 23.05
N GLU A 2 -38.21 -36.38 22.25
CA GLU A 2 -36.78 -36.68 22.21
C GLU A 2 -36.12 -35.46 21.55
N GLU A 3 -34.84 -35.24 21.91
CA GLU A 3 -33.69 -34.80 21.10
C GLU A 3 -33.95 -33.95 19.84
N GLY A 4 -33.31 -32.80 19.64
CA GLY A 4 -31.86 -32.62 19.66
C GLY A 4 -31.35 -32.53 18.22
N ILE A 5 -31.14 -31.31 17.70
CA ILE A 5 -30.30 -31.07 16.52
C ILE A 5 -29.37 -29.89 16.83
N GLU A 6 -28.21 -30.27 17.37
CA GLU A 6 -26.88 -29.93 16.86
C GLU A 6 -26.51 -28.44 16.72
N LYS A 7 -25.90 -27.91 17.80
CA LYS A 7 -24.97 -26.78 17.71
C LYS A 7 -23.61 -27.29 17.21
N ALA A 8 -23.15 -26.82 16.06
CA ALA A 8 -21.72 -26.77 15.73
C ALA A 8 -21.43 -25.71 14.66
N GLY A 9 -20.74 -24.64 15.06
CA GLY A 9 -20.28 -23.57 14.17
C GLY A 9 -19.74 -22.40 14.98
N GLY A 10 -18.56 -22.57 15.58
CA GLY A 10 -17.95 -21.63 16.52
C GLY A 10 -17.88 -20.18 16.00
N GLY A 11 -18.65 -19.31 16.63
CA GLY A 11 -18.60 -17.87 16.43
C GLY A 11 -17.27 -17.32 16.96
N ARG A 12 -16.27 -17.19 16.09
CA ARG A 12 -15.15 -16.29 16.36
C ARG A 12 -15.75 -14.89 16.41
N SER A 13 -15.84 -14.30 17.60
CA SER A 13 -16.12 -12.88 17.75
C SER A 13 -15.05 -12.13 16.96
N GLN A 14 -15.41 -11.65 15.76
CA GLN A 14 -14.47 -10.98 14.89
C GLN A 14 -14.17 -9.62 15.52
N LYS A 15 -13.05 -9.54 16.25
CA LYS A 15 -12.56 -8.29 16.81
C LYS A 15 -12.24 -7.33 15.67
N SER A 16 -12.60 -6.06 15.82
CA SER A 16 -12.22 -5.02 14.85
C SER A 16 -10.70 -4.85 14.78
N ILE A 17 -10.19 -4.30 13.68
CA ILE A 17 -8.75 -4.03 13.53
C ILE A 17 -8.27 -3.11 14.68
N ALA A 18 -9.08 -2.12 15.04
CA ALA A 18 -8.78 -1.20 16.14
C ALA A 18 -8.70 -1.89 17.50
N GLU A 19 -9.65 -2.79 17.82
CA GLU A 19 -9.62 -3.57 19.06
C GLU A 19 -8.39 -4.47 19.16
N PHE A 20 -7.95 -5.04 18.03
CA PHE A 20 -6.75 -5.87 18.00
C PHE A 20 -5.49 -5.03 18.26
N LEU A 21 -5.33 -3.91 17.55
CA LEU A 21 -4.15 -3.04 17.68
C LEU A 21 -4.07 -2.34 19.05
N ALA A 22 -5.20 -2.13 19.72
CA ALA A 22 -5.24 -1.61 21.08
C ALA A 22 -4.59 -2.54 22.12
N GLN A 23 -4.41 -3.82 21.81
CA GLN A 23 -3.76 -4.81 22.69
C GLN A 23 -2.24 -4.90 22.48
N ALA A 24 -1.65 -4.11 21.58
CA ALA A 24 -0.20 -4.10 21.36
C ALA A 24 0.55 -3.54 22.59
N VAL A 25 1.84 -3.88 22.73
CA VAL A 25 2.71 -3.39 23.82
C VAL A 25 2.74 -1.86 23.85
N GLU A 26 2.81 -1.24 22.68
CA GLU A 26 2.67 0.19 22.48
C GLU A 26 1.59 0.42 21.42
N PRO A 27 0.34 0.70 21.84
CA PRO A 27 -0.77 0.87 20.91
C PRO A 27 -0.59 2.09 20.00
N PRO A 28 -0.93 1.99 18.71
CA PRO A 28 -0.96 3.16 17.83
C PRO A 28 -2.10 4.11 18.22
N THR A 29 -2.01 5.37 17.78
CA THR A 29 -3.09 6.32 18.01
C THR A 29 -4.36 5.90 17.25
N PRO A 30 -5.58 6.12 17.78
CA PRO A 30 -6.81 5.77 17.08
C PRO A 30 -6.92 6.42 15.69
N GLN A 31 -6.44 7.66 15.55
CA GLN A 31 -6.39 8.37 14.27
C GLN A 31 -5.49 7.67 13.25
N ALA A 32 -4.33 7.15 13.66
CA ALA A 32 -3.45 6.41 12.77
C ALA A 32 -4.11 5.12 12.25
N VAL A 33 -4.82 4.40 13.12
CA VAL A 33 -5.58 3.20 12.74
C VAL A 33 -6.68 3.56 11.74
N THR A 34 -7.51 4.56 12.05
CA THR A 34 -8.58 5.03 11.15
C THR A 34 -8.04 5.44 9.79
N ASN A 35 -6.92 6.18 9.75
CA ASN A 35 -6.29 6.60 8.49
C ASN A 35 -5.79 5.41 7.68
N ALA A 36 -5.18 4.41 8.33
CA ALA A 36 -4.72 3.20 7.66
C ALA A 36 -5.87 2.37 7.10
N VAL A 37 -6.95 2.18 7.87
CA VAL A 37 -8.16 1.48 7.39
C VAL A 37 -8.79 2.20 6.21
N ASN A 38 -8.98 3.53 6.32
CA ASN A 38 -9.52 4.35 5.23
C ASN A 38 -8.67 4.27 3.97
N LEU A 39 -7.34 4.31 4.10
CA LEU A 39 -6.42 4.12 2.99
C LEU A 39 -6.60 2.75 2.33
N LEU A 40 -6.61 1.67 3.13
CA LEU A 40 -6.75 0.31 2.64
C LEU A 40 -8.11 0.07 1.96
N VAL A 41 -9.18 0.70 2.44
CA VAL A 41 -10.50 0.70 1.78
C VAL A 41 -10.45 1.48 0.46
N SER A 42 -9.84 2.67 0.45
CA SER A 42 -9.74 3.51 -0.76
C SER A 42 -8.98 2.84 -1.91
N ILE A 43 -7.95 2.06 -1.58
CA ILE A 43 -7.19 1.29 -2.59
C ILE A 43 -7.85 -0.07 -2.90
N GLY A 44 -8.96 -0.42 -2.26
CA GLY A 44 -9.69 -1.67 -2.46
C GLY A 44 -9.01 -2.91 -1.89
N ALA A 45 -8.06 -2.75 -0.96
CA ALA A 45 -7.45 -3.86 -0.23
C ALA A 45 -8.40 -4.42 0.83
N LEU A 46 -9.18 -3.53 1.47
CA LEU A 46 -10.25 -3.89 2.41
C LEU A 46 -11.62 -3.50 1.84
N ALA A 47 -12.65 -4.25 2.23
CA ALA A 47 -14.03 -3.85 2.10
C ALA A 47 -14.44 -2.93 3.28
N ALA A 48 -15.59 -2.27 3.17
CA ALA A 48 -16.09 -1.34 4.19
C ALA A 48 -16.31 -1.99 5.58
N ASN A 49 -16.44 -3.31 5.64
CA ASN A 49 -16.57 -4.11 6.86
C ASN A 49 -15.23 -4.69 7.34
N GLU A 50 -14.11 -4.05 7.00
CA GLU A 50 -12.74 -4.44 7.36
C GLU A 50 -12.31 -5.84 6.88
N GLN A 51 -13.04 -6.44 5.93
CA GLN A 51 -12.66 -7.74 5.35
C GLN A 51 -11.68 -7.59 4.18
N LEU A 52 -10.74 -8.52 4.08
CA LEU A 52 -9.80 -8.59 2.94
C LEU A 52 -10.52 -8.93 1.63
N THR A 53 -10.31 -8.09 0.62
CA THR A 53 -10.75 -8.36 -0.75
C THR A 53 -9.82 -9.38 -1.44
N ARG A 54 -10.16 -9.82 -2.66
CA ARG A 54 -9.23 -10.63 -3.49
C ARG A 54 -7.92 -9.88 -3.77
N LEU A 55 -8.03 -8.58 -4.11
CA LEU A 55 -6.87 -7.71 -4.28
C LEU A 55 -6.07 -7.60 -2.98
N GLY A 56 -6.74 -7.37 -1.85
CA GLY A 56 -6.11 -7.29 -0.54
C GLY A 56 -5.31 -8.53 -0.18
N ARG A 57 -5.80 -9.73 -0.52
CA ARG A 57 -5.05 -10.98 -0.34
C ARG A 57 -3.77 -11.03 -1.17
N HIS A 58 -3.81 -10.58 -2.42
CA HIS A 58 -2.60 -10.48 -3.24
C HIS A 58 -1.62 -9.46 -2.66
N LEU A 59 -2.10 -8.28 -2.24
CA LEU A 59 -1.26 -7.24 -1.64
C LEU A 59 -0.62 -7.69 -0.32
N ALA A 60 -1.36 -8.41 0.53
CA ALA A 60 -0.87 -8.91 1.81
C ALA A 60 0.23 -9.99 1.66
N ALA A 61 0.30 -10.66 0.50
CA ALA A 61 1.34 -11.64 0.20
C ALA A 61 2.62 -11.00 -0.35
N LEU A 62 2.61 -9.72 -0.74
CA LEU A 62 3.77 -9.03 -1.29
C LEU A 62 4.56 -8.34 -0.18
N PRO A 63 5.91 -8.42 -0.18
CA PRO A 63 6.77 -7.68 0.75
C PRO A 63 6.92 -6.21 0.31
N LEU A 64 5.81 -5.56 -0.03
CA LEU A 64 5.78 -4.20 -0.58
C LEU A 64 4.70 -3.36 0.09
N PRO A 65 4.87 -2.03 0.14
CA PRO A 65 3.78 -1.14 0.50
C PRO A 65 2.54 -1.40 -0.38
N PRO A 66 1.30 -1.40 0.17
CA PRO A 66 0.10 -1.77 -0.58
C PRO A 66 -0.14 -0.97 -1.87
N ILE A 67 0.20 0.33 -1.86
CA ILE A 67 0.07 1.21 -3.02
C ILE A 67 1.05 0.79 -4.13
N SER A 68 2.32 0.57 -3.80
CA SER A 68 3.34 0.10 -4.74
C SER A 68 3.02 -1.29 -5.28
N GLY A 69 2.54 -2.20 -4.42
CA GLY A 69 2.08 -3.53 -4.84
C GLY A 69 0.91 -3.43 -5.84
N LYS A 70 -0.09 -2.58 -5.57
CA LYS A 70 -1.22 -2.37 -6.48
C LYS A 70 -0.77 -1.78 -7.81
N MET A 71 0.15 -0.82 -7.77
CA MET A 71 0.73 -0.20 -8.95
C MET A 71 1.42 -1.23 -9.86
N LEU A 72 2.26 -2.11 -9.28
CA LEU A 72 2.94 -3.17 -10.03
C LEU A 72 1.96 -4.20 -10.60
N LEU A 73 0.93 -4.60 -9.84
CA LEU A 73 -0.10 -5.51 -10.34
C LEU A 73 -0.81 -4.93 -11.58
N TYR A 74 -1.10 -3.63 -11.59
CA TYR A 74 -1.65 -2.97 -12.77
C TYR A 74 -0.64 -2.80 -13.90
N GLY A 75 0.64 -2.56 -13.59
CA GLY A 75 1.72 -2.56 -14.59
C GLY A 75 1.80 -3.89 -15.34
N ILE A 76 1.68 -5.01 -14.63
CA ILE A 76 1.61 -6.34 -15.23
C ILE A 76 0.34 -6.49 -16.07
N LEU A 77 -0.83 -6.14 -15.51
CA LEU A 77 -2.12 -6.30 -16.18
C LEU A 77 -2.22 -5.51 -17.50
N PHE A 78 -1.65 -4.31 -17.55
CA PHE A 78 -1.67 -3.44 -18.73
C PHE A 78 -0.44 -3.60 -19.63
N GLY A 79 0.50 -4.49 -19.31
CA GLY A 79 1.69 -4.73 -20.12
C GLY A 79 2.71 -3.58 -20.11
N VAL A 80 2.70 -2.74 -19.07
CA VAL A 80 3.59 -1.57 -18.91
C VAL A 80 4.45 -1.69 -17.65
N LEU A 81 4.89 -2.91 -17.33
CA LEU A 81 5.61 -3.20 -16.10
C LEU A 81 6.94 -2.43 -15.99
N ASP A 82 7.70 -2.33 -17.08
CA ASP A 82 9.04 -1.74 -17.07
C ASP A 82 9.09 -0.27 -16.59
N PRO A 83 8.30 0.67 -17.16
CA PRO A 83 8.26 2.03 -16.63
C PRO A 83 7.64 2.10 -15.23
N VAL A 84 6.66 1.25 -14.92
CA VAL A 84 6.01 1.22 -13.60
C VAL A 84 6.98 0.75 -12.52
N LEU A 85 7.82 -0.25 -12.83
CA LEU A 85 8.84 -0.75 -11.92
C LEU A 85 9.91 0.31 -11.65
N THR A 86 10.31 1.06 -12.68
CA THR A 86 11.24 2.18 -12.54
C THR A 86 10.70 3.21 -11.53
N VAL A 87 9.42 3.58 -11.64
CA VAL A 87 8.76 4.50 -10.69
C VAL A 87 8.68 3.89 -9.29
N ALA A 88 8.33 2.60 -9.17
CA ALA A 88 8.25 1.91 -7.88
C ALA A 88 9.60 1.91 -7.15
N CYS A 89 10.68 1.62 -7.86
CA CYS A 89 12.03 1.61 -7.32
C CYS A 89 12.50 3.02 -6.89
N ALA A 90 12.21 4.04 -7.71
CA ALA A 90 12.53 5.42 -7.37
C ALA A 90 11.81 5.89 -6.09
N GLN A 91 10.56 5.44 -5.87
CA GLN A 91 9.80 5.74 -4.66
C GLN A 91 10.31 4.96 -3.42
N ALA A 92 10.75 3.70 -3.60
CA ALA A 92 11.08 2.81 -2.49
C ALA A 92 12.46 3.05 -1.87
N PHE A 93 13.42 3.59 -2.62
CA PHE A 93 14.82 3.64 -2.19
C PHE A 93 15.34 5.07 -1.96
N ARG A 94 15.69 5.77 -3.04
CA ARG A 94 16.30 7.10 -2.98
C ARG A 94 15.89 7.89 -4.23
N ASP A 95 15.74 9.20 -4.05
CA ASP A 95 15.59 10.12 -5.17
C ASP A 95 16.74 9.91 -6.19
N PRO A 96 16.43 9.68 -7.47
CA PRO A 96 17.45 9.39 -8.48
C PRO A 96 18.29 10.61 -8.84
N PHE A 97 17.90 11.82 -8.42
CA PHE A 97 18.62 13.05 -8.69
C PHE A 97 19.46 13.49 -7.49
N VAL A 98 20.70 13.86 -7.77
CA VAL A 98 21.58 14.47 -6.78
C VAL A 98 21.41 15.98 -6.82
N LEU A 99 21.27 16.62 -5.65
CA LEU A 99 21.25 18.08 -5.54
C LEU A 99 22.70 18.59 -5.36
N PRO A 100 23.26 19.34 -6.32
CA PRO A 100 24.62 19.86 -6.19
C PRO A 100 24.70 20.88 -5.06
N MET A 101 25.80 20.86 -4.29
CA MET A 101 26.06 21.86 -3.25
C MET A 101 26.41 23.22 -3.86
N ASP A 102 27.11 23.23 -4.99
CA ASP A 102 27.46 24.42 -5.75
C ASP A 102 26.21 25.14 -6.30
N PRO A 103 25.93 26.39 -5.87
CA PRO A 103 24.80 27.17 -6.37
C PRO A 103 24.76 27.34 -7.89
N GLY A 104 25.92 27.35 -8.57
CA GLY A 104 26.01 27.44 -10.03
C GLY A 104 25.47 26.19 -10.74
N GLN A 105 25.63 25.02 -10.12
CA GLN A 105 25.22 23.73 -10.68
C GLN A 105 23.77 23.36 -10.37
N LYS A 106 23.15 23.97 -9.33
CA LYS A 106 21.74 23.74 -8.99
C LYS A 106 20.81 24.05 -10.17
N ARG A 107 20.98 25.21 -10.81
CA ARG A 107 20.16 25.62 -11.96
C ARG A 107 20.30 24.65 -13.14
N ALA A 108 21.51 24.17 -13.41
CA ALA A 108 21.76 23.20 -14.47
C ALA A 108 21.11 21.84 -14.16
N ALA A 109 21.18 21.37 -12.91
CA ALA A 109 20.54 20.14 -12.48
C ALA A 109 19.01 20.21 -12.58
N ASP A 110 18.41 21.33 -12.18
CA ASP A 110 16.95 21.53 -12.31
C ASP A 110 16.52 21.61 -13.78
N ALA A 111 17.30 22.28 -14.63
CA ALA A 111 17.05 22.30 -16.08
C ALA A 111 17.14 20.89 -16.68
N ALA A 112 18.11 20.09 -16.27
CA ALA A 112 18.27 18.70 -16.72
C ALA A 112 17.09 17.81 -16.30
N LYS A 113 16.54 17.98 -15.09
CA LYS A 113 15.31 17.29 -14.65
C LYS A 113 14.12 17.62 -15.54
N VAL A 114 13.94 18.90 -15.88
CA VAL A 114 12.86 19.34 -16.77
C VAL A 114 13.06 18.77 -18.18
N GLN A 115 14.29 18.74 -18.68
CA GLN A 115 14.59 18.14 -19.99
C GLN A 115 14.29 16.63 -19.98
N LEU A 116 14.69 15.91 -18.93
CA LEU A 116 14.41 14.48 -18.78
C LEU A 116 12.90 14.21 -18.73
N SER A 117 12.11 15.05 -18.04
CA SER A 117 10.64 14.90 -18.00
C SER A 117 9.96 15.08 -19.36
N ARG A 118 10.63 15.71 -20.33
CA ARG A 118 10.13 15.92 -21.69
C ARG A 118 10.62 14.85 -22.66
N GLN A 119 11.58 14.04 -22.26
CA GLN A 119 12.14 12.99 -23.10
C GLN A 119 11.13 11.85 -23.19
N ARG A 120 10.71 11.52 -24.41
CA ARG A 120 9.90 10.32 -24.66
C ARG A 120 10.84 9.14 -24.86
N GLY A 121 10.61 8.05 -24.13
CA GLY A 121 11.26 6.76 -24.33
C GLY A 121 10.79 6.07 -25.60
#